data_AF-A0A3D9UPR8-F1
#
_entry.id   AF-A0A3D9UPR8-F1
#
_cell.length_a   1.000
_cell.length_b   1.000
_cell.length_c   1.000
_cell.angle_alpha   90.00
_cell.angle_beta   90.00
_cell.angle_gamma   90.00
#
_symmetry.space_group_name_H-M   'P 1'
#
loop_
_entity.id
_entity.type
_entity.pdbx_description
1 polymer ?
#
loop_
_entity_poly.entity_id
_entity_poly.type
_entity_poly.pdbx_seq_one_letter_code
_entity_poly.pdbx_strand_id
1 'polypeptide(L)'
;MPTTDAPLRDLPGAWAQALYGPSGFYRQAAGPAGHFVTSAQGLPGVDELLADLVAAVAAAHHLEQIIEIGCGRGELLNLLRERAPHLRLLGVDVVPRPSSLAPGIDWLVSPGAERLPEQLTDLRGALVFAHEWLDVVPCDIAVHTDAGFRLLAVDGDGDLVPDRPLDDAQDTWRRAHWPDGEVVEIGLRRDAAYRDLRSRLSDGLLVCVDYTHTADDRPEGGTFVGYRAGAVCAPRFDGSTDLTAHVAMDCLGADRLLRQHEVADEFLDRPARPDHARAGTDPSGYVAALRARAAWTALTAPGGLGDFRWSFDRVAPVTSSDAAS
;
A
#
# COMPACT_ATOMS: atom_id res chain seq x y z
N MET A 1 -0.33 33.11 24.21
CA MET A 1 -0.49 32.12 25.31
C MET A 1 -1.15 30.92 24.67
N PRO A 2 -0.41 29.84 24.37
CA PRO A 2 -1.02 28.64 23.82
C PRO A 2 -1.97 28.07 24.88
N THR A 3 -3.13 27.62 24.45
CA THR A 3 -4.16 26.98 25.27
C THR A 3 -3.69 25.59 25.68
N THR A 4 -3.02 25.49 26.82
CA THR A 4 -2.35 24.28 27.33
C THR A 4 -3.28 23.18 27.87
N ASP A 5 -4.59 23.26 27.68
CA ASP A 5 -5.58 22.36 28.29
C ASP A 5 -6.28 21.39 27.31
N ALA A 6 -5.91 21.40 26.02
CA ALA A 6 -6.44 20.40 25.11
C ALA A 6 -5.82 19.02 25.45
N PRO A 7 -6.63 17.96 25.65
CA PRO A 7 -6.09 16.64 25.93
C PRO A 7 -5.28 16.15 24.74
N LEU A 8 -4.14 15.50 25.01
CA LEU A 8 -3.34 14.82 23.99
C LEU A 8 -4.22 13.79 23.27
N ARG A 9 -4.12 13.77 21.94
CA ARG A 9 -4.79 12.77 21.10
C ARG A 9 -3.81 11.65 20.80
N ASP A 10 -4.29 10.41 20.84
CA ASP A 10 -3.49 9.29 20.39
C ASP A 10 -3.13 9.47 18.91
N LEU A 11 -1.87 9.22 18.56
CA LEU A 11 -1.37 9.41 17.20
C LEU A 11 -2.14 8.55 16.18
N PRO A 12 -2.37 7.24 16.39
CA PRO A 12 -3.12 6.44 15.43
C PRO A 12 -4.54 6.97 15.18
N GLY A 13 -5.25 7.42 16.21
CA GLY A 13 -6.59 7.98 16.10
C GLY A 13 -6.60 9.34 15.40
N ALA A 14 -5.65 10.22 15.70
CA ALA A 14 -5.50 11.50 15.01
C ALA A 14 -5.17 11.29 13.52
N TRP A 15 -4.28 10.36 13.22
CA TRP A 15 -3.92 9.96 11.85
C TRP A 15 -5.13 9.35 11.12
N ALA A 16 -5.84 8.40 11.73
CA ALA A 16 -7.03 7.79 11.15
C ALA A 16 -8.12 8.83 10.83
N GLN A 17 -8.36 9.78 11.74
CA GLN A 17 -9.32 10.85 11.54
C GLN A 17 -8.90 11.78 10.39
N ALA A 18 -7.60 12.11 10.30
CA ALA A 18 -7.07 12.98 9.26
C ALA A 18 -7.17 12.37 7.86
N LEU A 19 -6.98 11.05 7.71
CA LEU A 19 -7.04 10.40 6.40
C LEU A 19 -8.44 9.89 6.03
N TYR A 20 -9.16 9.30 6.98
CA TYR A 20 -10.36 8.52 6.73
C TYR A 20 -11.63 9.06 7.38
N GLY A 21 -11.51 10.08 8.24
CA GLY A 21 -12.66 10.77 8.83
C GLY A 21 -13.55 11.44 7.77
N PRO A 22 -14.72 12.00 8.14
CA PRO A 22 -15.67 12.55 7.17
C PRO A 22 -15.11 13.64 6.24
N SER A 23 -14.11 14.39 6.71
CA SER A 23 -13.37 15.40 5.94
C SER A 23 -11.93 14.97 5.62
N GLY A 24 -11.61 13.70 5.84
CA GLY A 24 -10.27 13.16 5.73
C GLY A 24 -9.73 13.18 4.30
N PHE A 25 -8.42 13.20 4.18
CA PHE A 25 -7.67 13.38 2.93
C PHE A 25 -8.21 12.52 1.78
N TYR A 26 -8.42 11.22 2.00
CA TYR A 26 -8.86 10.28 0.94
C TYR A 26 -10.32 10.44 0.51
N ARG A 27 -11.15 11.08 1.34
CA ARG A 27 -12.57 11.33 1.01
C ARG A 27 -12.77 12.62 0.21
N GLN A 28 -11.75 13.47 0.12
CA GLN A 28 -11.84 14.72 -0.64
C GLN A 28 -11.89 14.45 -2.14
N ALA A 29 -12.53 15.36 -2.89
CA ALA A 29 -12.73 15.21 -4.34
C ALA A 29 -11.39 15.18 -5.11
N ALA A 30 -10.38 15.93 -4.63
CA ALA A 30 -9.04 15.89 -5.19
C ALA A 30 -8.36 14.52 -4.98
N GLY A 31 -8.57 13.91 -3.80
CA GLY A 31 -8.00 12.60 -3.44
C GLY A 31 -6.48 12.50 -3.66
N PRO A 32 -5.91 11.28 -3.63
CA PRO A 32 -4.50 11.07 -3.97
C PRO A 32 -4.19 11.51 -5.40
N ALA A 33 -5.04 11.16 -6.37
CA ALA A 33 -4.79 11.44 -7.79
C ALA A 33 -4.60 12.94 -8.11
N GLY A 34 -5.25 13.85 -7.38
CA GLY A 34 -5.05 15.30 -7.50
C GLY A 34 -3.79 15.82 -6.80
N HIS A 35 -3.16 15.02 -5.95
CA HIS A 35 -2.02 15.38 -5.10
C HIS A 35 -0.74 14.59 -5.42
N PHE A 36 -0.78 13.44 -6.10
CA PHE A 36 0.38 12.55 -6.35
C PHE A 36 0.89 12.56 -7.79
N VAL A 37 0.75 13.70 -8.48
CA VAL A 37 1.29 13.90 -9.85
C VAL A 37 2.83 13.79 -9.93
N THR A 38 3.54 13.52 -8.83
CA THR A 38 5.00 13.44 -8.83
C THR A 38 5.53 12.31 -7.95
N SER A 39 5.83 11.17 -8.59
CA SER A 39 7.09 10.42 -8.46
C SER A 39 7.08 9.11 -9.27
N ALA A 40 5.92 8.70 -9.78
CA ALA A 40 5.75 7.50 -10.61
C ALA A 40 4.43 7.47 -11.38
N GLN A 41 3.36 7.90 -10.70
CA GLN A 41 2.09 8.23 -11.33
C GLN A 41 2.28 9.50 -12.17
N GLY A 42 2.30 9.34 -13.49
CA GLY A 42 2.52 10.42 -14.45
C GLY A 42 3.51 10.11 -15.56
N LEU A 43 4.29 9.02 -15.45
CA LEU A 43 5.05 8.49 -16.57
C LEU A 43 4.13 7.60 -17.42
N PRO A 44 3.85 7.97 -18.69
CA PRO A 44 2.94 7.18 -19.52
C PRO A 44 3.38 5.72 -19.63
N GLY A 45 2.48 4.80 -19.26
CA GLY A 45 2.64 3.37 -19.43
C GLY A 45 3.21 2.60 -18.23
N VAL A 46 3.52 3.26 -17.11
CA VAL A 46 3.92 2.57 -15.87
C VAL A 46 2.73 1.86 -15.22
N ASP A 47 1.58 2.54 -15.16
CA ASP A 47 0.29 2.01 -14.72
C ASP A 47 -0.19 0.84 -15.59
N GLU A 48 -0.04 0.98 -16.91
CA GLU A 48 -0.29 -0.08 -17.88
C GLU A 48 0.57 -1.33 -17.62
N LEU A 49 1.86 -1.13 -17.34
CA LEU A 49 2.79 -2.23 -17.04
C LEU A 49 2.54 -2.86 -15.67
N LEU A 50 2.13 -2.08 -14.67
CA LEU A 50 1.67 -2.61 -13.38
C LEU A 50 0.42 -3.46 -13.56
N ALA A 51 -0.54 -3.03 -14.39
CA ALA A 51 -1.72 -3.82 -14.71
C ALA A 51 -1.36 -5.14 -15.42
N ASP A 52 -0.42 -5.10 -16.37
CA ASP A 52 0.11 -6.30 -17.01
C ASP A 52 0.79 -7.24 -15.99
N LEU A 53 1.56 -6.68 -15.05
CA LEU A 53 2.23 -7.43 -13.99
C LEU A 53 1.24 -8.15 -13.07
N VAL A 54 0.23 -7.43 -12.58
CA VAL A 54 -0.81 -7.98 -11.71
C VAL A 54 -1.62 -9.05 -12.43
N ALA A 55 -1.96 -8.84 -13.71
CA ALA A 55 -2.65 -9.85 -14.52
C ALA A 55 -1.77 -11.09 -14.76
N ALA A 56 -0.48 -10.93 -14.98
CA ALA A 56 0.48 -12.03 -15.14
C ALA A 56 0.61 -12.85 -13.85
N VAL A 57 0.68 -12.20 -12.68
CA VAL A 57 0.67 -12.87 -11.37
C VAL A 57 -0.64 -13.67 -11.20
N ALA A 58 -1.80 -13.07 -11.46
CA ALA A 58 -3.08 -13.79 -11.38
C ALA A 58 -3.12 -15.02 -12.29
N ALA A 59 -2.65 -14.88 -13.54
CA ALA A 59 -2.61 -15.96 -14.53
C ALA A 59 -1.66 -17.10 -14.10
N ALA A 60 -0.46 -16.77 -13.64
CA ALA A 60 0.54 -17.75 -13.18
C ALA A 60 0.05 -18.58 -11.99
N HIS A 61 -0.83 -18.00 -11.17
CA HIS A 61 -1.43 -18.65 -10.02
C HIS A 61 -2.83 -19.24 -10.28
N HIS A 62 -3.29 -19.22 -11.53
CA HIS A 62 -4.60 -19.70 -11.98
C HIS A 62 -5.78 -19.09 -11.20
N LEU A 63 -5.70 -17.79 -10.93
CA LEU A 63 -6.72 -17.04 -10.18
C LEU A 63 -7.72 -16.43 -11.15
N GLU A 64 -9.00 -16.46 -10.79
CA GLU A 64 -10.10 -15.99 -11.66
C GLU A 64 -10.66 -14.63 -11.24
N GLN A 65 -10.22 -14.13 -10.09
CA GLN A 65 -10.69 -12.88 -9.53
C GLN A 65 -9.56 -12.07 -8.93
N ILE A 66 -9.67 -10.75 -9.05
CA ILE A 66 -8.79 -9.77 -8.42
C ILE A 66 -9.63 -8.86 -7.53
N ILE A 67 -9.22 -8.75 -6.27
CA ILE A 67 -9.76 -7.79 -5.31
C ILE A 67 -8.65 -6.77 -5.06
N GLU A 68 -8.90 -5.50 -5.36
CA GLU A 68 -7.96 -4.41 -5.08
C GLU A 68 -8.38 -3.64 -3.82
N ILE A 69 -7.51 -3.61 -2.81
CA ILE A 69 -7.70 -2.88 -1.55
C ILE A 69 -7.01 -1.52 -1.65
N GLY A 70 -7.70 -0.45 -1.27
CA GLY A 70 -7.16 0.91 -1.40
C GLY A 70 -7.11 1.37 -2.86
N CYS A 71 -8.07 0.91 -3.67
CA CYS A 71 -8.04 1.06 -5.13
C CYS A 71 -8.32 2.48 -5.67
N GLY A 72 -8.42 3.50 -4.81
CA GLY A 72 -8.54 4.89 -5.20
C GLY A 72 -9.83 5.21 -5.97
N ARG A 73 -9.72 5.47 -7.28
CA ARG A 73 -10.87 5.63 -8.19
C ARG A 73 -10.95 4.50 -9.23
N GLY A 74 -10.26 3.39 -8.97
CA GLY A 74 -10.27 2.19 -9.80
C GLY A 74 -9.49 2.32 -11.10
N GLU A 75 -8.45 3.16 -11.12
CA GLU A 75 -7.56 3.35 -12.26
C GLU A 75 -6.95 2.01 -12.72
N LEU A 76 -6.37 1.25 -11.78
CA LEU A 76 -5.81 -0.07 -12.06
C LEU A 76 -6.91 -1.07 -12.49
N LEU A 77 -8.05 -1.09 -11.80
CA LEU A 77 -9.19 -1.97 -12.16
C LEU A 77 -9.70 -1.73 -13.59
N ASN A 78 -9.72 -0.48 -14.07
CA ASN A 78 -10.11 -0.19 -15.45
C ASN A 78 -9.08 -0.75 -16.45
N LEU A 79 -7.79 -0.57 -16.18
CA LEU A 79 -6.72 -1.15 -17.02
C LEU A 79 -6.79 -2.69 -17.03
N LEU A 80 -7.04 -3.31 -15.87
CA LEU A 80 -7.24 -4.75 -15.75
C LEU A 80 -8.48 -5.24 -16.51
N ARG A 81 -9.57 -4.47 -16.49
CA ARG A 81 -10.80 -4.81 -17.24
C ARG A 81 -10.54 -4.85 -18.75
N GLU A 82 -9.71 -3.94 -19.26
CA GLU A 82 -9.35 -3.92 -20.69
C GLU A 82 -8.42 -5.07 -21.07
N ARG A 83 -7.44 -5.39 -20.22
CA ARG A 83 -6.39 -6.40 -20.49
C ARG A 83 -6.84 -7.83 -20.25
N ALA A 84 -7.63 -8.04 -19.21
CA ALA A 84 -8.04 -9.34 -18.73
C ALA A 84 -9.56 -9.38 -18.49
N PRO A 85 -10.39 -9.25 -19.55
CA PRO A 85 -11.84 -9.13 -19.43
C PRO A 85 -12.54 -10.37 -18.85
N HIS A 86 -11.82 -11.49 -18.72
CA HIS A 86 -12.30 -12.73 -18.12
C HIS A 86 -12.24 -12.71 -16.58
N LEU A 87 -11.46 -11.81 -15.98
CA LEU A 87 -11.31 -11.73 -14.52
C LEU A 87 -12.52 -11.04 -13.88
N ARG A 88 -12.99 -11.61 -12.77
CA ARG A 88 -13.92 -10.92 -11.87
C ARG A 88 -13.13 -9.89 -11.07
N LEU A 89 -13.57 -8.63 -11.09
CA LEU A 89 -12.84 -7.53 -10.46
C LEU A 89 -13.71 -6.89 -9.38
N LEU A 90 -13.13 -6.70 -8.20
CA LEU A 90 -13.75 -6.01 -7.07
C LEU A 90 -12.81 -4.92 -6.56
N GLY A 91 -13.30 -3.68 -6.52
CA GLY A 91 -12.62 -2.58 -5.85
C GLY A 91 -13.11 -2.40 -4.42
N VAL A 92 -12.18 -2.16 -3.50
CA VAL A 92 -12.47 -1.80 -2.11
C VAL A 92 -11.76 -0.49 -1.77
N ASP A 93 -12.52 0.56 -1.50
CA ASP A 93 -11.96 1.85 -1.10
C ASP A 93 -12.92 2.61 -0.17
N VAL A 94 -12.43 3.62 0.54
CA VAL A 94 -13.24 4.43 1.45
C VAL A 94 -14.25 5.33 0.75
N VAL A 95 -14.10 5.54 -0.56
CA VAL A 95 -14.99 6.36 -1.36
C VAL A 95 -16.13 5.55 -2.01
N PRO A 96 -17.26 6.21 -2.37
CA PRO A 96 -18.29 5.56 -3.16
C PRO A 96 -17.76 5.17 -4.55
N ARG A 97 -18.44 4.19 -5.17
CA ARG A 97 -18.15 3.73 -6.53
C ARG A 97 -18.03 4.93 -7.50
N PRO A 98 -16.88 5.09 -8.18
CA PRO A 98 -16.70 6.12 -9.20
C PRO A 98 -17.63 5.91 -10.40
N SER A 99 -18.16 7.00 -10.97
CA SER A 99 -18.98 6.95 -12.19
C SER A 99 -18.17 6.59 -13.44
N SER A 100 -16.85 6.79 -13.41
CA SER A 100 -15.91 6.42 -14.48
C SER A 100 -15.54 4.94 -14.48
N LEU A 101 -15.92 4.16 -13.45
CA LEU A 101 -15.53 2.77 -13.32
C LEU A 101 -16.25 1.90 -14.35
N ALA A 102 -15.50 1.08 -15.09
CA ALA A 102 -16.04 0.25 -16.16
C ALA A 102 -17.20 -0.65 -15.67
N PRO A 103 -18.22 -0.88 -16.53
CA PRO A 103 -19.32 -1.78 -16.19
C PRO A 103 -18.82 -3.19 -15.83
N GLY A 104 -19.43 -3.79 -14.79
CA GLY A 104 -19.13 -5.15 -14.35
C GLY A 104 -17.88 -5.31 -13.49
N ILE A 105 -17.24 -4.21 -13.07
CA ILE A 105 -16.35 -4.21 -11.89
C ILE A 105 -17.25 -4.01 -10.67
N ASP A 106 -17.12 -4.83 -9.63
CA ASP A 106 -17.86 -4.69 -8.38
C ASP A 106 -17.18 -3.70 -7.41
N TRP A 107 -17.90 -3.22 -6.39
CA TRP A 107 -17.38 -2.22 -5.45
C TRP A 107 -17.89 -2.42 -4.03
N LEU A 108 -16.99 -2.33 -3.04
CA LEU A 108 -17.32 -2.24 -1.62
C LEU A 108 -16.71 -0.97 -1.02
N VAL A 109 -17.46 -0.33 -0.12
CA VAL A 109 -16.97 0.85 0.60
C VAL A 109 -16.28 0.41 1.89
N SER A 110 -15.00 0.72 2.02
CA SER A 110 -14.19 0.45 3.20
C SER A 110 -14.51 1.42 4.35
N PRO A 111 -14.52 0.94 5.61
CA PRO A 111 -14.52 1.82 6.79
C PRO A 111 -13.24 2.67 6.92
N GLY A 112 -12.16 2.32 6.21
CA GLY A 112 -10.87 3.01 6.20
C GLY A 112 -9.89 2.52 7.27
N ALA A 113 -8.64 2.97 7.14
CA ALA A 113 -7.50 2.55 7.97
C ALA A 113 -7.31 1.02 7.92
N GLU A 114 -7.14 0.38 9.09
CA GLU A 114 -6.92 -1.06 9.23
C GLU A 114 -8.17 -1.92 8.97
N ARG A 115 -9.36 -1.30 8.86
CA ARG A 115 -10.64 -2.01 8.83
C ARG A 115 -11.07 -2.38 7.42
N LEU A 116 -11.66 -3.56 7.30
CA LEU A 116 -12.22 -4.10 6.06
C LEU A 116 -13.76 -4.14 6.10
N PRO A 117 -14.45 -4.09 4.94
CA PRO A 117 -15.90 -4.32 4.89
C PRO A 117 -16.27 -5.72 5.39
N GLU A 118 -17.34 -5.84 6.18
CA GLU A 118 -17.82 -7.14 6.69
C GLU A 118 -18.22 -8.11 5.56
N GLN A 119 -18.62 -7.58 4.41
CA GLN A 119 -18.98 -8.34 3.22
C GLN A 119 -17.77 -8.98 2.53
N LEU A 120 -16.55 -8.50 2.82
CA LEU A 120 -15.32 -9.02 2.23
C LEU A 120 -14.90 -10.29 2.98
N THR A 121 -15.47 -11.42 2.59
CA THR A 121 -15.23 -12.72 3.22
C THR A 121 -15.37 -13.85 2.20
N ASP A 122 -14.90 -15.04 2.54
CA ASP A 122 -14.95 -16.26 1.71
C ASP A 122 -14.42 -16.08 0.28
N LEU A 123 -13.31 -15.35 0.14
CA LEU A 123 -12.68 -15.13 -1.16
C LEU A 123 -11.97 -16.42 -1.62
N ARG A 124 -12.30 -16.90 -2.81
CA ARG A 124 -11.86 -18.22 -3.34
C ARG A 124 -11.24 -18.09 -4.72
N GLY A 125 -10.12 -18.75 -5.00
CA GLY A 125 -9.41 -18.62 -6.27
C GLY A 125 -9.06 -17.18 -6.60
N ALA A 126 -8.71 -16.40 -5.58
CA ALA A 126 -8.61 -14.94 -5.64
C ALA A 126 -7.19 -14.42 -5.49
N LEU A 127 -6.85 -13.38 -6.26
CA LEU A 127 -5.75 -12.49 -5.94
C LEU A 127 -6.31 -11.31 -5.15
N VAL A 128 -5.93 -11.19 -3.88
CA VAL A 128 -6.13 -9.96 -3.12
C VAL A 128 -4.86 -9.13 -3.26
N PHE A 129 -5.00 -7.96 -3.86
CA PHE A 129 -3.90 -7.05 -4.16
C PHE A 129 -4.10 -5.74 -3.38
N ALA A 130 -3.13 -5.35 -2.57
CA ALA A 130 -3.15 -4.13 -1.78
C ALA A 130 -1.88 -3.32 -2.06
N HIS A 131 -1.99 -2.29 -2.89
CA HIS A 131 -0.86 -1.47 -3.32
C HIS A 131 -0.90 -0.13 -2.59
N GLU A 132 0.14 0.17 -1.81
CA GLU A 132 0.24 1.36 -0.96
C GLU A 132 -0.94 1.46 0.03
N TRP A 133 -1.24 0.34 0.70
CA TRP A 133 -2.31 0.28 1.70
C TRP A 133 -1.76 0.25 3.12
N LEU A 134 -0.71 -0.54 3.40
CA LEU A 134 -0.23 -0.73 4.77
C LEU A 134 0.54 0.50 5.27
N ASP A 135 1.21 1.23 4.39
CA ASP A 135 1.96 2.44 4.75
C ASP A 135 1.07 3.57 5.29
N VAL A 136 -0.20 3.59 4.88
CA VAL A 136 -1.23 4.56 5.29
C VAL A 136 -2.18 4.01 6.37
N VAL A 137 -2.04 2.73 6.75
CA VAL A 137 -2.64 2.21 7.98
C VAL A 137 -1.92 2.84 9.18
N PRO A 138 -2.63 3.56 10.06
CA PRO A 138 -2.01 4.24 11.20
C PRO A 138 -1.31 3.28 12.15
N CYS A 139 -0.14 3.69 12.63
CA CYS A 139 0.65 2.95 13.61
C CYS A 139 1.04 3.82 14.80
N ASP A 140 1.34 3.18 15.92
CA ASP A 140 1.95 3.83 17.08
C ASP A 140 3.43 4.11 16.75
N ILE A 141 3.94 5.28 17.12
CA ILE A 141 5.34 5.64 16.95
C ILE A 141 5.97 5.84 18.33
N ALA A 142 7.02 5.08 18.63
CA ALA A 142 7.79 5.21 19.86
C ALA A 142 9.08 5.99 19.61
N VAL A 143 9.45 6.88 20.52
CA VAL A 143 10.74 7.57 20.52
C VAL A 143 11.52 7.28 21.78
N HIS A 144 12.83 7.11 21.66
CA HIS A 144 13.71 6.92 22.81
C HIS A 144 13.92 8.25 23.55
N THR A 145 13.72 8.25 24.88
CA THR A 145 13.90 9.41 25.76
C THR A 145 14.76 9.03 26.97
N ASP A 146 15.17 10.01 27.77
CA ASP A 146 15.87 9.77 29.04
C ASP A 146 15.07 8.89 30.02
N ALA A 147 13.74 8.84 29.86
CA ALA A 147 12.83 8.02 30.66
C ALA A 147 12.47 6.67 30.00
N GLY A 148 13.22 6.27 28.96
CA GLY A 148 12.93 5.10 28.12
C GLY A 148 12.06 5.44 26.92
N PHE A 149 11.59 4.42 26.20
CA PHE A 149 10.71 4.61 25.05
C PHE A 149 9.35 5.20 25.45
N ARG A 150 8.90 6.20 24.69
CA ARG A 150 7.61 6.87 24.85
C ARG A 150 6.87 6.90 23.52
N LEU A 151 5.57 6.61 23.54
CA LEU A 151 4.74 6.80 22.36
C LEU A 151 4.53 8.28 22.07
N LEU A 152 4.52 8.63 20.80
CA LEU A 152 4.13 9.95 20.33
C LEU A 152 2.61 10.10 20.39
N ALA A 153 2.18 11.27 20.83
CA ALA A 153 0.81 11.76 20.79
C ALA A 153 0.77 13.08 20.02
N VAL A 154 -0.43 13.53 19.66
CA VAL A 154 -0.65 14.83 19.01
C VAL A 154 -1.20 15.80 20.03
N ASP A 155 -0.53 16.92 20.23
CA ASP A 155 -0.98 17.95 21.17
C ASP A 155 -2.09 18.85 20.58
N GLY A 156 -2.46 19.89 21.34
CA GLY A 156 -3.49 20.85 20.96
C GLY A 156 -3.12 21.76 19.77
N ASP A 157 -1.82 21.97 19.54
CA ASP A 157 -1.30 22.75 18.42
C ASP A 157 -1.08 21.89 17.16
N GLY A 158 -1.14 20.56 17.31
CA GLY A 158 -0.99 19.59 16.24
C GLY A 158 0.42 19.01 16.14
N ASP A 159 1.28 19.31 17.11
CA ASP A 159 2.66 18.85 17.16
C ASP A 159 2.75 17.45 17.78
N LEU A 160 3.77 16.71 17.37
CA LEU A 160 4.09 15.40 17.92
C LEU A 160 4.89 15.57 19.21
N VAL A 161 4.38 15.00 20.30
CA VAL A 161 5.02 15.06 21.62
C VAL A 161 5.12 13.66 22.25
N PRO A 162 6.21 13.32 22.95
CA PRO A 162 6.28 12.09 23.75
C PRO A 162 5.24 12.12 24.89
N ASP A 163 4.50 11.03 25.07
CA ASP A 163 3.44 10.91 26.08
C ASP A 163 3.65 9.68 26.99
N ARG A 164 2.87 8.61 26.76
CA ARG A 164 2.83 7.42 27.61
C ARG A 164 3.95 6.43 27.27
N PRO A 165 4.39 5.59 28.23
CA PRO A 165 5.28 4.47 27.91
C PRO A 165 4.57 3.45 27.01
N LEU A 166 5.37 2.57 26.41
CA LEU A 166 4.86 1.41 25.67
C LEU A 166 4.17 0.45 26.64
N ASP A 167 3.11 -0.18 26.17
CA ASP A 167 2.56 -1.38 26.80
C ASP A 167 3.39 -2.63 26.46
N ASP A 168 3.05 -3.75 27.12
CA ASP A 168 3.79 -5.01 26.98
C ASP A 168 3.79 -5.55 25.54
N ALA A 169 2.69 -5.36 24.80
CA ALA A 169 2.58 -5.85 23.42
C ALA A 169 3.44 -5.00 22.48
N GLN A 170 3.38 -3.68 22.63
CA GLN A 170 4.19 -2.70 21.88
C GLN A 170 5.69 -2.96 22.11
N ASP A 171 6.11 -3.12 23.36
CA ASP A 171 7.53 -3.33 23.69
C ASP A 171 8.01 -4.73 23.28
N THR A 172 7.15 -5.75 23.34
CA THR A 172 7.45 -7.08 22.80
C THR A 172 7.65 -7.04 21.28
N TRP A 173 6.76 -6.38 20.56
CA TRP A 173 6.90 -6.18 19.12
C TRP A 173 8.19 -5.42 18.78
N ARG A 174 8.45 -4.31 19.47
CA ARG A 174 9.68 -3.51 19.30
C ARG A 174 10.92 -4.37 19.50
N ARG A 175 11.03 -5.13 20.60
CA ARG A 175 12.20 -5.99 20.85
C ARG A 175 12.40 -7.07 19.79
N ALA A 176 11.31 -7.64 19.29
CA ALA A 176 11.36 -8.71 18.31
C ALA A 176 11.73 -8.21 16.92
N HIS A 177 11.24 -7.03 16.53
CA HIS A 177 11.35 -6.55 15.16
C HIS A 177 12.29 -5.36 15.02
N TRP A 178 12.29 -4.37 15.92
CA TRP A 178 13.03 -3.11 15.81
C TRP A 178 13.75 -2.73 17.13
N PRO A 179 14.68 -3.57 17.64
CA PRO A 179 15.27 -3.39 18.95
C PRO A 179 16.17 -2.14 19.07
N ASP A 180 16.83 -1.74 17.97
CA ASP A 180 17.88 -0.73 17.94
C ASP A 180 17.41 0.65 17.42
N GLY A 181 16.11 0.84 17.17
CA GLY A 181 15.59 2.10 16.63
C GLY A 181 15.49 3.22 17.67
N GLU A 182 15.90 4.44 17.31
CA GLU A 182 15.64 5.64 18.12
C GLU A 182 14.19 6.10 17.97
N VAL A 183 13.64 5.97 16.76
CA VAL A 183 12.22 6.14 16.43
C VAL A 183 11.72 4.83 15.84
N VAL A 184 10.71 4.23 16.46
CA VAL A 184 10.16 2.93 16.09
C VAL A 184 8.69 3.07 15.70
N GLU A 185 8.37 2.74 14.46
CA GLU A 185 6.98 2.62 13.97
C GLU A 185 6.48 1.20 14.27
N ILE A 186 5.61 1.09 15.28
CA ILE A 186 5.16 -0.19 15.83
C ILE A 186 4.09 -0.79 14.92
N GLY A 187 4.43 -1.90 14.26
CA GLY A 187 3.62 -2.53 13.22
C GLY A 187 2.37 -3.27 13.68
N LEU A 188 2.08 -3.37 14.98
CA LEU A 188 0.98 -4.20 15.53
C LEU A 188 -0.37 -4.06 14.80
N ARG A 189 -0.78 -2.82 14.48
CA ARG A 189 -2.03 -2.56 13.74
C ARG A 189 -1.97 -3.03 12.29
N ARG A 190 -0.82 -2.84 11.64
CA ARG A 190 -0.56 -3.29 10.26
C ARG A 190 -0.50 -4.82 10.19
N ASP A 191 0.14 -5.46 11.17
CA ASP A 191 0.18 -6.92 11.30
C ASP A 191 -1.23 -7.49 11.48
N ALA A 192 -2.06 -6.84 12.29
CA ALA A 192 -3.46 -7.21 12.46
C ALA A 192 -4.27 -7.01 11.18
N ALA A 193 -4.09 -5.88 10.48
CA ALA A 193 -4.75 -5.59 9.21
C ALA A 193 -4.40 -6.62 8.12
N TYR A 194 -3.10 -6.93 7.98
CA TYR A 194 -2.59 -7.94 7.06
C TYR A 194 -3.19 -9.32 7.38
N ARG A 195 -3.17 -9.73 8.66
CA ARG A 195 -3.76 -11.00 9.11
C ARG A 195 -5.27 -11.06 8.90
N ASP A 196 -5.99 -9.96 9.14
CA ASP A 196 -7.44 -9.89 8.90
C ASP A 196 -7.74 -10.03 7.41
N LEU A 197 -7.02 -9.31 6.54
CA LEU A 197 -7.17 -9.40 5.10
C LEU A 197 -6.87 -10.81 4.59
N ARG A 198 -5.78 -11.42 5.06
CA ARG A 198 -5.43 -12.81 4.79
C ARG A 198 -6.53 -13.78 5.23
N SER A 199 -7.18 -13.53 6.36
CA SER A 199 -8.25 -14.39 6.89
C SER A 199 -9.52 -14.36 6.03
N ARG A 200 -9.68 -13.35 5.15
CA ARG A 200 -10.83 -13.26 4.22
C ARG A 200 -10.68 -14.20 3.03
N LEU A 201 -9.47 -14.68 2.76
CA LEU A 201 -9.16 -15.67 1.74
C LEU A 201 -9.41 -17.08 2.27
N SER A 202 -10.33 -17.79 1.62
CA SER A 202 -10.52 -19.24 1.77
C SER A 202 -9.49 -20.00 0.94
N ASP A 203 -9.14 -19.49 -0.24
CA ASP A 203 -8.03 -19.95 -1.06
C ASP A 203 -7.62 -18.88 -2.08
N GLY A 204 -6.34 -18.81 -2.42
CA GLY A 204 -5.82 -17.83 -3.35
C GLY A 204 -4.46 -17.28 -2.95
N LEU A 205 -4.21 -16.01 -3.28
CA LEU A 205 -2.96 -15.32 -3.04
C LEU A 205 -3.25 -13.92 -2.48
N LEU A 206 -2.60 -13.57 -1.36
CA LEU A 206 -2.51 -12.21 -0.87
C LEU A 206 -1.18 -11.59 -1.33
N VAL A 207 -1.27 -10.40 -1.91
CA VAL A 207 -0.13 -9.56 -2.25
C VAL A 207 -0.32 -8.16 -1.70
N CYS A 208 0.53 -7.76 -0.76
CA CYS A 208 0.67 -6.36 -0.34
C CYS A 208 1.96 -5.78 -0.92
N VAL A 209 1.89 -4.55 -1.44
CA VAL A 209 2.98 -3.84 -2.10
C VAL A 209 3.10 -2.46 -1.50
N ASP A 210 4.25 -2.13 -0.89
CA ASP A 210 4.43 -0.87 -0.17
C ASP A 210 5.87 -0.37 -0.27
N TYR A 211 6.10 0.87 0.17
CA TYR A 211 7.42 1.34 0.60
C TYR A 211 7.77 0.68 1.93
N THR A 212 8.90 -0.02 1.99
CA THR A 212 9.19 -0.90 3.12
C THR A 212 10.66 -0.88 3.54
N HIS A 213 10.89 -1.46 4.71
CA HIS A 213 12.20 -1.90 5.18
C HIS A 213 12.06 -3.26 5.88
N THR A 214 13.19 -3.89 6.16
CA THR A 214 13.38 -5.16 6.88
C THR A 214 14.40 -4.94 7.99
N ALA A 215 14.63 -5.93 8.86
CA ALA A 215 15.69 -5.90 9.86
C ALA A 215 17.07 -5.48 9.31
N ASP A 216 17.37 -5.77 8.04
CA ASP A 216 18.67 -5.47 7.42
C ASP A 216 18.85 -4.00 6.99
N ASP A 217 17.75 -3.28 6.73
CA ASP A 217 17.77 -1.93 6.13
C ASP A 217 16.85 -0.92 6.86
N ARG A 218 16.42 -1.24 8.09
CA ARG A 218 15.52 -0.39 8.87
C ARG A 218 16.18 0.92 9.33
N PRO A 219 15.55 2.09 9.15
CA PRO A 219 16.17 3.38 9.50
C PRO A 219 16.15 3.65 11.00
N GLU A 220 17.15 4.36 11.54
CA GLU A 220 17.19 4.73 12.96
C GLU A 220 16.15 5.79 13.32
N GLY A 221 15.93 6.77 12.42
CA GLY A 221 15.07 7.94 12.64
C GLY A 221 13.61 7.76 12.23
N GLY A 222 13.18 6.55 11.91
CA GLY A 222 11.85 6.28 11.36
C GLY A 222 11.68 6.89 9.96
N THR A 223 10.44 6.86 9.49
CA THR A 223 10.02 7.22 8.13
C THR A 223 8.71 8.01 8.05
N PHE A 224 8.00 8.19 9.18
CA PHE A 224 6.72 8.90 9.23
C PHE A 224 6.82 10.31 8.67
N VAL A 225 5.97 10.61 7.69
CA VAL A 225 6.06 11.84 6.91
C VAL A 225 4.69 12.26 6.38
N GLY A 226 4.55 13.56 6.07
CA GLY A 226 3.39 14.11 5.38
C GLY A 226 3.69 14.44 3.92
N TYR A 227 2.72 14.23 3.02
CA TYR A 227 2.77 14.72 1.64
C TYR A 227 1.64 15.71 1.36
N ARG A 228 1.94 16.75 0.60
CA ARG A 228 0.93 17.69 0.11
C ARG A 228 1.31 18.16 -1.28
N ALA A 229 0.40 17.97 -2.24
CA ALA A 229 0.62 18.32 -3.65
C ALA A 229 1.95 17.76 -4.19
N GLY A 230 2.26 16.51 -3.86
CA GLY A 230 3.38 15.76 -4.41
C GLY A 230 4.72 16.02 -3.73
N ALA A 231 4.74 16.88 -2.71
CA ALA A 231 5.94 17.26 -1.99
C ALA A 231 5.88 16.78 -0.52
N VAL A 232 7.04 16.33 -0.04
CA VAL A 232 7.28 16.04 1.38
C VAL A 232 7.08 17.32 2.21
N CYS A 233 6.37 17.20 3.33
CA CYS A 233 6.09 18.27 4.26
C CYS A 233 5.92 17.75 5.70
N ALA A 234 5.83 18.66 6.66
CA ALA A 234 5.51 18.29 8.03
C ALA A 234 4.09 17.68 8.13
N PRO A 235 3.91 16.56 8.85
CA PRO A 235 2.60 15.95 9.11
C PRO A 235 1.57 16.95 9.63
N ARG A 236 0.33 16.89 9.13
CA ARG A 236 -0.81 17.63 9.68
C ARG A 236 -2.02 16.74 9.86
N PHE A 237 -2.61 16.79 11.05
CA PHE A 237 -3.76 15.96 11.44
C PHE A 237 -5.11 16.63 11.17
N ASP A 238 -5.17 17.52 10.18
CA ASP A 238 -6.36 18.27 9.75
C ASP A 238 -6.96 17.77 8.42
N GLY A 239 -6.35 16.74 7.82
CA GLY A 239 -6.74 16.17 6.53
C GLY A 239 -6.19 16.92 5.31
N SER A 240 -5.25 17.85 5.49
CA SER A 240 -4.57 18.57 4.39
C SER A 240 -3.29 17.89 3.88
N THR A 241 -2.82 16.86 4.59
CA THR A 241 -1.63 16.08 4.23
C THR A 241 -1.97 14.60 4.16
N ASP A 242 -1.42 13.92 3.15
CA ASP A 242 -1.34 12.47 3.19
C ASP A 242 -0.27 12.06 4.21
N LEU A 243 -0.59 11.13 5.09
CA LEU A 243 0.25 10.73 6.21
C LEU A 243 0.63 9.26 6.01
N THR A 244 1.92 8.99 5.90
CA THR A 244 2.43 7.63 5.64
C THR A 244 3.67 7.37 6.48
N ALA A 245 3.92 6.09 6.76
CA ALA A 245 5.19 5.58 7.24
C ALA A 245 5.49 4.25 6.54
N HIS A 246 6.75 4.01 6.17
CA HIS A 246 7.18 2.77 5.56
C HIS A 246 6.81 1.56 6.43
N VAL A 247 6.70 0.40 5.80
CA VAL A 247 6.24 -0.83 6.44
C VAL A 247 7.44 -1.71 6.82
N ALA A 248 7.46 -2.20 8.06
CA ALA A 248 8.32 -3.33 8.46
C ALA A 248 7.82 -4.62 7.80
N MET A 249 8.16 -4.86 6.53
CA MET A 249 7.52 -5.94 5.76
C MET A 249 7.83 -7.35 6.29
N ASP A 250 8.97 -7.49 6.96
CA ASP A 250 9.46 -8.71 7.56
C ASP A 250 8.68 -9.17 8.80
N CYS A 251 7.82 -8.33 9.40
CA CYS A 251 6.97 -8.75 10.52
C CYS A 251 5.63 -9.38 10.08
N LEU A 252 5.24 -9.24 8.81
CA LEU A 252 3.95 -9.74 8.31
C LEU A 252 3.87 -11.27 8.23
N GLY A 253 5.01 -11.95 8.13
CA GLY A 253 5.08 -13.41 8.03
C GLY A 253 4.64 -13.96 6.66
N ALA A 254 4.78 -13.18 5.59
CA ALA A 254 4.52 -13.62 4.22
C ALA A 254 5.50 -14.73 3.77
N ASP A 255 5.09 -15.58 2.82
CA ASP A 255 5.88 -16.71 2.32
C ASP A 255 7.12 -16.24 1.54
N ARG A 256 6.97 -15.17 0.76
CA ARG A 256 8.05 -14.56 -0.02
C ARG A 256 7.96 -13.05 0.06
N LEU A 257 9.13 -12.41 0.12
CA LEU A 257 9.29 -10.97 -0.05
C LEU A 257 10.20 -10.74 -1.26
N LEU A 258 9.72 -9.98 -2.23
CA LEU A 258 10.46 -9.65 -3.46
C LEU A 258 10.40 -8.14 -3.69
N ARG A 259 11.44 -7.56 -4.27
CA ARG A 259 11.39 -6.19 -4.80
C ARG A 259 10.63 -6.18 -6.12
N GLN A 260 9.99 -5.07 -6.44
CA GLN A 260 9.15 -4.93 -7.63
C GLN A 260 9.92 -5.25 -8.93
N HIS A 261 11.20 -4.89 -9.01
CA HIS A 261 12.01 -5.26 -10.17
C HIS A 261 12.21 -6.78 -10.31
N GLU A 262 12.32 -7.51 -9.20
CA GLU A 262 12.42 -8.97 -9.20
C GLU A 262 11.09 -9.61 -9.64
N VAL A 263 9.96 -9.06 -9.19
CA VAL A 263 8.63 -9.50 -9.64
C VAL A 263 8.44 -9.21 -11.13
N ALA A 264 8.84 -8.03 -11.60
CA ALA A 264 8.78 -7.70 -13.03
C ALA A 264 9.64 -8.66 -13.87
N ASP A 265 10.86 -8.97 -13.42
CA ASP A 265 11.74 -9.94 -14.09
C ASP A 265 11.20 -11.38 -14.04
N GLU A 266 10.43 -11.76 -13.01
CA GLU A 266 9.81 -13.09 -12.87
C GLU A 266 8.58 -13.27 -13.77
N PHE A 267 7.75 -12.24 -13.93
CA PHE A 267 6.41 -12.36 -14.54
C PHE A 267 6.24 -11.66 -15.89
N LEU A 268 7.16 -10.77 -16.30
CA LEU A 268 7.03 -10.02 -17.54
C LEU A 268 8.26 -10.12 -18.44
N ASP A 269 8.02 -10.00 -19.74
CA ASP A 269 9.09 -9.85 -20.72
C ASP A 269 9.57 -8.40 -20.77
N ARG A 270 10.88 -8.22 -20.54
CA ARG A 270 11.52 -6.92 -20.66
C ARG A 270 11.38 -6.37 -22.09
N PRO A 271 10.81 -5.16 -22.30
CA PRO A 271 10.71 -4.56 -23.62
C PRO A 271 12.08 -4.37 -24.27
N ALA A 272 12.21 -4.82 -25.52
CA ALA A 272 13.44 -4.67 -26.29
C ALA A 272 13.79 -3.18 -26.52
N ARG A 273 15.08 -2.89 -26.65
CA ARG A 273 15.51 -1.56 -27.10
C ARG A 273 15.07 -1.39 -28.56
N PRO A 274 14.28 -0.35 -28.91
CA PRO A 274 13.83 -0.19 -30.28
C PRO A 274 15.02 0.14 -31.21
N ASP A 275 15.02 -0.46 -32.40
CA ASP A 275 15.96 -0.13 -33.45
C ASP A 275 15.69 1.30 -33.95
N HIS A 276 16.74 2.14 -33.93
CA HIS A 276 16.68 3.52 -34.39
C HIS A 276 16.24 3.63 -35.86
N ALA A 277 16.51 2.62 -36.71
CA ALA A 277 16.06 2.62 -38.10
C ALA A 277 14.53 2.74 -38.22
N ARG A 278 13.77 2.24 -37.23
CA ARG A 278 12.30 2.37 -37.18
C ARG A 278 11.84 3.83 -37.07
N ALA A 279 12.66 4.75 -36.59
CA ALA A 279 12.31 6.16 -36.57
C ALA A 279 12.04 6.72 -37.98
N GLY A 280 12.64 6.13 -39.03
CA GLY A 280 12.41 6.51 -40.43
C GLY A 280 11.33 5.68 -41.14
N THR A 281 11.12 4.42 -40.75
CA THR A 281 10.22 3.48 -41.46
C THR A 281 8.88 3.25 -40.77
N ASP A 282 8.83 3.38 -39.44
CA ASP A 282 7.64 3.26 -38.59
C ASP A 282 7.79 4.17 -37.34
N PRO A 283 7.61 5.49 -37.51
CA PRO A 283 7.81 6.44 -36.42
C PRO A 283 6.89 6.19 -35.21
N SER A 284 5.62 5.84 -35.46
CA SER A 284 4.64 5.59 -34.40
C SER A 284 5.01 4.36 -33.58
N GLY A 285 5.38 3.25 -34.23
CA GLY A 285 5.81 2.05 -33.53
C GLY A 285 7.16 2.22 -32.83
N TYR A 286 8.06 3.06 -33.36
CA TYR A 286 9.30 3.43 -32.66
C TYR A 286 9.01 4.20 -31.36
N VAL A 287 8.11 5.20 -31.39
CA VAL A 287 7.71 5.96 -30.20
C VAL A 287 6.99 5.07 -29.18
N ALA A 288 6.10 4.18 -29.63
CA ALA A 288 5.43 3.22 -28.74
C ALA A 288 6.43 2.31 -28.02
N ALA A 289 7.42 1.78 -28.75
CA ALA A 289 8.46 0.93 -28.17
C ALA A 289 9.40 1.70 -27.22
N LEU A 290 9.71 2.97 -27.52
CA LEU A 290 10.45 3.85 -26.59
C LEU A 290 9.67 4.09 -25.29
N ARG A 291 8.35 4.33 -25.39
CA ARG A 291 7.47 4.52 -24.22
C ARG A 291 7.46 3.27 -23.35
N ALA A 292 7.23 2.08 -23.94
CA ALA A 292 7.27 0.81 -23.20
C ALA A 292 8.61 0.60 -22.49
N ARG A 293 9.73 0.94 -23.16
CA ARG A 293 11.07 0.82 -22.56
C ARG A 293 11.30 1.82 -21.43
N ALA A 294 10.80 3.05 -21.56
CA ALA A 294 10.88 4.07 -20.52
C ALA A 294 10.03 3.67 -19.29
N ALA A 295 8.81 3.19 -19.50
CA ALA A 295 7.93 2.68 -18.45
C ALA A 295 8.59 1.51 -17.70
N TRP A 296 9.14 0.51 -18.42
CA TRP A 296 9.90 -0.57 -17.79
C TRP A 296 11.06 -0.04 -16.93
N THR A 297 11.83 0.91 -17.47
CA THR A 297 12.97 1.48 -16.75
C THR A 297 12.53 2.18 -15.48
N ALA A 298 11.39 2.89 -15.50
CA ALA A 298 10.83 3.53 -14.31
C ALA A 298 10.30 2.51 -13.30
N LEU A 299 9.49 1.53 -13.73
CA LEU A 299 8.90 0.50 -12.86
C LEU A 299 9.97 -0.32 -12.11
N THR A 300 11.12 -0.53 -12.74
CA THR A 300 12.24 -1.34 -12.23
C THR A 300 13.42 -0.52 -11.70
N ALA A 301 13.29 0.80 -11.59
CA ALA A 301 14.39 1.68 -11.17
C ALA A 301 14.75 1.50 -9.69
N PRO A 302 16.03 1.24 -9.35
CA PRO A 302 16.53 1.37 -7.98
C PRO A 302 16.44 2.82 -7.49
N GLY A 303 16.21 3.01 -6.20
CA GLY A 303 15.94 4.31 -5.59
C GLY A 303 14.59 4.91 -5.99
N GLY A 304 13.70 4.10 -6.57
CA GLY A 304 12.38 4.49 -7.03
C GLY A 304 11.42 3.31 -6.96
N LEU A 305 10.51 3.20 -7.94
CA LEU A 305 9.49 2.16 -7.97
C LEU A 305 10.03 0.73 -7.90
N GLY A 306 11.22 0.48 -8.42
CA GLY A 306 11.82 -0.85 -8.43
C GLY A 306 12.09 -1.41 -7.04
N ASP A 307 12.12 -0.55 -6.01
CA ASP A 307 12.40 -0.91 -4.63
C ASP A 307 11.15 -1.16 -3.78
N PHE A 308 9.95 -0.92 -4.31
CA PHE A 308 8.71 -1.36 -3.66
C PHE A 308 8.81 -2.86 -3.38
N ARG A 309 8.37 -3.27 -2.19
CA ARG A 309 8.45 -4.67 -1.81
C ARG A 309 7.07 -5.30 -1.89
N TRP A 310 7.02 -6.45 -2.54
CA TRP A 310 5.85 -7.28 -2.72
C TRP A 310 5.93 -8.44 -1.73
N SER A 311 4.93 -8.54 -0.87
CA SER A 311 4.69 -9.76 -0.09
C SER A 311 3.85 -10.74 -0.91
N PHE A 312 4.16 -12.02 -0.84
CA PHE A 312 3.34 -13.08 -1.41
C PHE A 312 3.00 -14.06 -0.30
N ASP A 313 1.71 -14.31 -0.09
CA ASP A 313 1.21 -15.24 0.91
C ASP A 313 0.09 -16.09 0.33
N ARG A 314 0.40 -17.37 0.13
CA ARG A 314 -0.50 -18.31 -0.51
C ARG A 314 -1.43 -18.90 0.54
N VAL A 315 -2.74 -18.80 0.29
CA VAL A 315 -3.74 -19.54 1.04
C VAL A 315 -4.12 -20.80 0.26
N ALA A 316 -3.76 -21.96 0.79
CA ALA A 316 -4.13 -23.24 0.21
C ALA A 316 -5.64 -23.50 0.39
N PRO A 317 -6.29 -24.20 -0.55
CA PRO A 317 -7.68 -24.60 -0.37
C PRO A 317 -7.83 -25.48 0.86
N VAL A 318 -8.82 -25.19 1.69
CA VAL A 318 -9.22 -26.11 2.77
C VAL A 318 -9.75 -27.37 2.11
N THR A 319 -8.95 -28.44 2.09
CA THR A 319 -9.43 -29.75 1.64
C THR A 319 -10.33 -30.34 2.73
N SER A 320 -11.41 -31.03 2.32
CA SER A 320 -12.40 -31.62 3.23
C SER A 320 -11.85 -32.67 4.20
N SER A 321 -10.54 -32.99 4.13
CA SER A 321 -9.81 -33.85 5.05
C SER A 321 -9.59 -33.22 6.42
N ASP A 322 -9.45 -31.89 6.51
CA ASP A 322 -9.07 -31.22 7.77
C ASP A 322 -10.27 -30.81 8.63
N ALA A 323 -11.49 -30.92 8.11
CA ALA A 323 -12.73 -30.65 8.85
C ALA A 323 -13.21 -31.84 9.71
N ALA A 324 -12.45 -32.94 9.74
CA ALA A 324 -12.81 -34.18 10.44
C ALA A 324 -11.82 -34.58 11.56
N SER A 325 -10.97 -33.67 12.04
CA SER A 325 -10.07 -33.90 13.19
C SER A 325 -10.38 -32.96 14.35
#